data_AF-A0AAU4RN05-F1
#
_entry.id   AF-A0AAU4RN05-F1
#
_cell.length_a   1.000
_cell.length_b   1.000
_cell.length_c   1.000
_cell.angle_alpha   90.00
_cell.angle_beta   90.00
_cell.angle_gamma   90.00
#
_symmetry.space_group_name_H-M   'P 1'
#
loop_
_entity.id
_entity.type
_entity.pdbx_description
1 polymer ?
#
loop_
_entity_poly.entity_id
_entity_poly.type
_entity_poly.pdbx_seq_one_letter_code
_entity_poly.pdbx_strand_id
1 'polypeptide(L)'
;MDNISPPRPVRRAELLAAGAATVTVVLWASAFVSIRSAGSAYSPGALALGRLLAGALTLGVICLIRREGWPPRPAWRGIAVSGVLWFGFYMVVLNWGEQQVDAGTAALVVNIGPILIALLGARLLGDTMPPRLLAGMAVSFAGAVAVGLSMSGDGGSSLLGVVLCLLAAVGYAGGVVAQKPALGRASALQVTTFGCLIGAVVCLPFAGRLVHDAADAPVSATLNMVYLGVFPTALAFTTWAYALARTTAGRMGATTYAVPALVVLMSWLALGEVPGLLTLAGGVLCLAGVAVSRSRPRRTAAGTASGTARTAVEAATVTARTAVEAAPVTRAPNGRDGGTGGRSEPADGPEGRVEPA
;
A
#
# COMPACT_ATOMS: atom_id res chain seq x y z
N MET A 1 13.64 39.35 1.25
CA MET A 1 12.25 39.03 1.65
C MET A 1 11.80 37.84 0.83
N ASP A 2 11.25 36.85 1.50
CA ASP A 2 11.46 35.46 1.10
C ASP A 2 10.46 34.96 0.06
N ASN A 3 10.98 34.35 -1.00
CA ASN A 3 10.19 33.61 -1.98
C ASN A 3 9.75 32.27 -1.37
N ILE A 4 8.74 32.32 -0.50
CA ILE A 4 8.03 31.13 -0.02
C ILE A 4 7.17 30.60 -1.16
N SER A 5 7.82 29.93 -2.11
CA SER A 5 7.16 29.17 -3.16
C SER A 5 6.22 28.13 -2.51
N PRO A 6 4.91 28.14 -2.78
CA PRO A 6 3.98 27.22 -2.14
C PRO A 6 4.39 25.77 -2.45
N PRO A 7 4.29 24.84 -1.47
CA PRO A 7 4.72 23.46 -1.67
C PRO A 7 3.89 22.82 -2.79
N ARG A 8 4.56 22.51 -3.92
CA ARG A 8 3.94 21.91 -5.11
C ARG A 8 3.02 20.75 -4.68
N PRO A 9 1.74 20.71 -5.13
CA PRO A 9 0.71 19.86 -4.52
C PRO A 9 1.07 18.36 -4.47
N VAL A 10 1.87 17.89 -5.44
CA VAL A 10 2.42 16.52 -5.48
C VAL A 10 3.25 16.19 -4.24
N ARG A 11 4.15 17.08 -3.78
CA ARG A 11 4.96 16.83 -2.57
C ARG A 11 4.11 16.75 -1.32
N ARG A 12 3.09 17.61 -1.19
CA ARG A 12 2.17 17.59 -0.04
C ARG A 12 1.37 16.29 -0.01
N ALA A 13 0.92 15.78 -1.16
CA ALA A 13 0.24 14.50 -1.26
C ALA A 13 1.17 13.30 -0.94
N GLU A 14 2.41 13.31 -1.44
CA GLU A 14 3.42 12.29 -1.11
C GLU A 14 3.74 12.28 0.40
N LEU A 15 3.92 13.44 1.03
CA LEU A 15 4.16 13.59 2.47
C LEU A 15 2.97 13.12 3.32
N LEU A 16 1.73 13.46 2.93
CA LEU A 16 0.53 13.01 3.63
C LEU A 16 0.33 11.50 3.53
N ALA A 17 0.64 10.89 2.38
CA ALA A 17 0.59 9.43 2.23
C ALA A 17 1.71 8.73 3.02
N ALA A 18 2.90 9.32 3.11
CA ALA A 18 3.98 8.82 3.96
C ALA A 18 3.62 8.91 5.45
N GLY A 19 3.10 10.05 5.91
CA GLY A 19 2.64 10.24 7.29
C GLY A 19 1.50 9.29 7.67
N ALA A 20 0.53 9.09 6.79
CA ALA A 20 -0.54 8.11 6.99
C ALA A 20 0.00 6.67 7.10
N ALA A 21 1.00 6.29 6.29
CA ALA A 21 1.67 5.00 6.42
C ALA A 21 2.41 4.88 7.77
N THR A 22 3.12 5.92 8.22
CA THR A 22 3.80 5.93 9.53
C THR A 22 2.81 5.79 10.69
N VAL A 23 1.72 6.56 10.70
CA VAL A 23 0.65 6.43 11.71
C VAL A 23 0.09 5.01 11.73
N THR A 24 -0.17 4.42 10.56
CA THR A 24 -0.63 3.03 10.45
C THR A 24 0.34 2.05 11.12
N VAL A 25 1.61 2.11 10.75
CA VAL A 25 2.65 1.17 11.21
C VAL A 25 2.92 1.30 12.71
N VAL A 26 2.86 2.52 13.26
CA VAL A 26 2.93 2.79 14.71
C VAL A 26 1.73 2.20 15.45
N LEU A 27 0.50 2.42 14.95
CA LEU A 27 -0.71 1.89 15.58
C LEU A 27 -0.85 0.36 15.45
N TRP A 28 -0.35 -0.24 14.37
CA TRP A 28 -0.28 -1.69 14.25
C TRP A 28 0.80 -2.29 15.17
N ALA A 29 1.95 -1.63 15.37
CA ALA A 29 2.91 -2.06 16.36
C ALA A 29 2.33 -2.05 17.79
N SER A 30 1.61 -0.99 18.18
CA SER A 30 0.94 -0.96 19.49
C SER A 30 -0.19 -2.00 19.62
N ALA A 31 -0.75 -2.47 18.51
CA ALA A 31 -1.77 -3.50 18.50
C ALA A 31 -1.26 -4.84 19.02
N PHE A 32 -0.06 -5.29 18.61
CA PHE A 32 0.53 -6.55 19.10
C PHE A 32 0.69 -6.55 20.63
N VAL A 33 1.20 -5.44 21.19
CA VAL A 33 1.34 -5.27 22.65
C VAL A 33 -0.04 -5.29 23.34
N SER A 34 -1.03 -4.63 22.74
CA SER A 34 -2.40 -4.55 23.30
C SER A 34 -3.16 -5.88 23.19
N ILE A 35 -2.96 -6.66 22.12
CA ILE A 35 -3.53 -8.01 21.93
C ILE A 35 -2.98 -8.94 23.00
N ARG A 36 -1.66 -8.93 23.25
CA ARG A 36 -1.04 -9.76 24.30
C ARG A 36 -1.60 -9.46 25.69
N SER A 37 -1.89 -8.18 25.98
CA SER A 37 -2.53 -7.79 27.25
C SER A 37 -4.00 -8.28 27.33
N ALA A 38 -4.82 -8.04 26.31
CA ALA A 38 -6.25 -8.37 26.32
C ALA A 38 -6.55 -9.87 26.10
N GLY A 39 -5.68 -10.60 25.39
CA GLY A 39 -5.84 -12.02 25.05
C GLY A 39 -5.69 -12.98 26.22
N SER A 40 -5.35 -12.47 27.41
CA SER A 40 -5.43 -13.19 28.69
C SER A 40 -6.87 -13.32 29.21
N ALA A 41 -7.76 -12.38 28.83
CA ALA A 41 -9.15 -12.33 29.28
C ALA A 41 -10.16 -12.69 28.18
N TYR A 42 -9.79 -12.52 26.91
CA TYR A 42 -10.65 -12.81 25.75
C TYR A 42 -10.09 -13.91 24.86
N SER A 43 -10.94 -14.85 24.46
CA SER A 43 -10.62 -15.84 23.44
C SER A 43 -10.34 -15.19 22.07
N PRO A 44 -9.58 -15.84 21.16
CA PRO A 44 -9.14 -15.22 19.90
C PRO A 44 -10.25 -14.64 19.04
N GLY A 45 -11.35 -15.39 18.90
CA GLY A 45 -12.53 -15.00 18.13
C GLY A 45 -13.38 -13.93 18.83
N ALA A 46 -13.47 -13.97 20.17
CA ALA A 46 -14.13 -12.92 20.95
C ALA A 46 -13.38 -11.59 20.81
N LEU A 47 -12.06 -11.58 21.00
CA LEU A 47 -11.23 -10.38 20.87
C LEU A 47 -11.27 -9.81 19.44
N ALA A 48 -11.27 -10.68 18.42
CA ALA A 48 -11.46 -10.27 17.03
C ALA A 48 -12.84 -9.64 16.80
N LEU A 49 -13.92 -10.28 17.24
CA LEU A 49 -15.26 -9.72 17.09
C LEU A 49 -15.42 -8.39 17.85
N GLY A 50 -15.03 -8.33 19.13
CA GLY A 50 -15.22 -7.14 19.95
C GLY A 50 -14.45 -5.93 19.45
N ARG A 51 -13.20 -6.10 18.98
CA ARG A 51 -12.44 -5.02 18.34
C ARG A 51 -13.04 -4.60 17.00
N LEU A 52 -13.59 -5.54 16.23
CA LEU A 52 -14.28 -5.26 14.96
C LEU A 52 -15.60 -4.52 15.18
N LEU A 53 -16.34 -4.82 16.24
CA LEU A 53 -17.57 -4.10 16.62
C LEU A 53 -17.24 -2.67 17.07
N ALA A 54 -16.25 -2.48 17.95
CA ALA A 54 -15.78 -1.15 18.36
C ALA A 54 -15.23 -0.33 17.18
N GLY A 55 -14.47 -0.97 16.28
CA GLY A 55 -13.99 -0.36 15.04
C GLY A 55 -15.12 0.02 14.09
N ALA A 56 -16.08 -0.88 13.85
CA ALA A 56 -17.23 -0.64 13.00
C ALA A 56 -18.16 0.46 13.53
N LEU A 57 -18.37 0.53 14.86
CA LEU A 57 -19.10 1.63 15.51
C LEU A 57 -18.38 2.96 15.27
N THR A 58 -17.08 3.02 15.53
CA THR A 58 -16.25 4.22 15.34
C THR A 58 -16.29 4.69 13.88
N LEU A 59 -16.06 3.78 12.94
CA LEU A 59 -16.09 4.02 11.50
C LEU A 59 -17.49 4.42 11.00
N GLY A 60 -18.54 3.81 11.54
CA GLY A 60 -19.94 4.13 11.25
C GLY A 60 -20.32 5.53 11.70
N VAL A 61 -19.93 5.93 12.91
CA VAL A 61 -20.11 7.30 13.42
C VAL A 61 -19.35 8.31 12.56
N ILE A 62 -18.10 8.03 12.17
CA ILE A 62 -17.35 8.92 11.28
C ILE A 62 -18.00 9.01 9.89
N CYS A 63 -18.46 7.89 9.31
CA CYS A 63 -19.23 7.90 8.06
C CYS A 63 -20.49 8.75 8.16
N LEU A 64 -21.25 8.64 9.27
CA LEU A 64 -22.49 9.39 9.47
C LEU A 64 -22.22 10.90 9.62
N ILE A 65 -21.22 11.29 10.42
CA ILE A 65 -20.81 12.69 10.60
C ILE A 65 -20.33 13.29 9.26
N ARG A 66 -19.55 12.53 8.48
CA ARG A 66 -19.05 12.97 7.17
C ARG A 66 -20.09 12.81 6.04
N ARG A 67 -21.29 12.30 6.35
CA ARG A 67 -22.38 11.98 5.42
C ARG A 67 -21.90 11.15 4.22
N GLU A 68 -20.99 10.22 4.48
CA GLU A 68 -20.34 9.44 3.45
C GLU A 68 -21.27 8.28 3.02
N GLY A 69 -21.69 8.29 1.76
CA GLY A 69 -22.71 7.38 1.24
C GLY A 69 -22.23 5.93 1.08
N TRP A 70 -23.09 5.10 0.50
CA TRP A 70 -22.74 3.71 0.19
C TRP A 70 -21.66 3.63 -0.91
N PRO A 71 -20.69 2.70 -0.82
CA PRO A 71 -19.70 2.52 -1.87
C PRO A 71 -20.38 2.02 -3.16
N PRO A 72 -19.92 2.47 -4.34
CA PRO A 72 -20.54 2.10 -5.61
C PRO A 72 -20.38 0.60 -5.90
N ARG A 73 -21.38 0.02 -6.58
CA ARG A 73 -21.47 -1.44 -6.89
C ARG A 73 -20.14 -2.10 -7.29
N PRO A 74 -19.28 -1.52 -8.16
CA PRO A 74 -18.03 -2.18 -8.56
C PRO A 74 -16.93 -2.23 -7.48
N ALA A 75 -17.03 -1.44 -6.40
CA ALA A 75 -16.09 -1.52 -5.27
C ALA A 75 -16.37 -2.72 -4.35
N TRP A 76 -17.64 -3.18 -4.28
CA TRP A 76 -18.08 -4.20 -3.32
C TRP A 76 -17.33 -5.52 -3.40
N ARG A 77 -16.90 -5.96 -4.58
CA ARG A 77 -16.10 -7.20 -4.72
C ARG A 77 -14.79 -7.12 -3.93
N GLY A 78 -14.08 -5.99 -4.04
CA GLY A 78 -12.83 -5.77 -3.29
C GLY A 78 -13.07 -5.54 -1.79
N ILE A 79 -14.14 -4.82 -1.44
CA ILE A 79 -14.54 -4.59 -0.04
C ILE A 79 -14.93 -5.92 0.64
N ALA A 80 -15.70 -6.79 -0.03
CA ALA A 80 -16.11 -8.08 0.53
C ALA A 80 -14.93 -9.04 0.69
N VAL A 81 -14.08 -9.19 -0.32
CA VAL A 81 -12.91 -10.08 -0.22
C VAL A 81 -11.91 -9.58 0.82
N SER A 82 -11.66 -8.27 0.90
CA SER A 82 -10.80 -7.71 1.96
C SER A 82 -11.43 -7.78 3.36
N GLY A 83 -12.75 -7.58 3.48
CA GLY A 83 -13.50 -7.78 4.71
C GLY A 83 -13.41 -9.23 5.23
N VAL A 84 -13.66 -10.20 4.36
CA VAL A 84 -13.59 -11.63 4.72
C VAL A 84 -12.16 -12.06 5.02
N LEU A 85 -11.20 -11.82 4.12
CA LEU A 85 -9.83 -12.35 4.26
C LEU A 85 -8.99 -11.61 5.31
N TRP A 86 -9.17 -10.29 5.44
CA TRP A 86 -8.29 -9.47 6.27
C TRP A 86 -8.94 -8.97 7.56
N PHE A 87 -10.21 -8.53 7.54
CA PHE A 87 -10.89 -8.15 8.77
C PHE A 87 -11.43 -9.36 9.54
N GLY A 88 -12.01 -10.36 8.87
CA GLY A 88 -12.47 -11.59 9.51
C GLY A 88 -11.35 -12.61 9.74
N PHE A 89 -10.97 -13.32 8.68
CA PHE A 89 -10.09 -14.49 8.72
C PHE A 89 -8.72 -14.20 9.33
N TYR A 90 -7.96 -13.24 8.79
CA TYR A 90 -6.64 -12.87 9.34
C TYR A 90 -6.70 -12.51 10.82
N MET A 91 -7.68 -11.73 11.28
CA MET A 91 -7.74 -11.32 12.69
C MET A 91 -7.98 -12.50 13.62
N VAL A 92 -8.93 -13.40 13.29
CA VAL A 92 -9.21 -14.58 14.11
C VAL A 92 -8.03 -15.55 14.11
N VAL A 93 -7.46 -15.83 12.93
CA VAL A 93 -6.37 -16.79 12.75
C VAL A 93 -5.06 -16.29 13.37
N LEU A 94 -4.75 -14.99 13.26
CA LEU A 94 -3.58 -14.40 13.92
C LEU A 94 -3.72 -14.43 15.45
N ASN A 95 -4.87 -13.99 15.99
CA ASN A 95 -5.11 -14.03 17.44
C ASN A 95 -4.97 -15.46 18.01
N TRP A 96 -5.31 -16.49 17.22
CA TRP A 96 -5.14 -17.90 17.62
C TRP A 96 -3.70 -18.39 17.44
N GLY A 97 -2.98 -17.89 16.42
CA GLY A 97 -1.55 -18.11 16.26
C GLY A 97 -0.75 -17.58 17.45
N GLU A 98 -1.03 -16.34 17.90
CA GLU A 98 -0.38 -15.68 19.05
C GLU A 98 -0.67 -16.34 20.41
N GLN A 99 -1.64 -17.26 20.50
CA GLN A 99 -1.82 -18.11 21.69
C GLN A 99 -0.95 -19.38 21.66
N GLN A 100 -0.33 -19.71 20.53
CA GLN A 100 0.43 -20.95 20.30
C GLN A 100 1.90 -20.75 19.93
N VAL A 101 2.29 -19.53 19.57
CA VAL A 101 3.67 -19.09 19.41
C VAL A 101 3.84 -17.72 20.07
N ASP A 102 5.06 -17.38 20.46
CA ASP A 102 5.37 -16.04 20.96
C ASP A 102 5.14 -14.96 19.89
N ALA A 103 4.98 -13.71 20.34
CA ALA A 103 4.70 -12.57 19.46
C ALA A 103 5.83 -12.29 18.44
N GLY A 104 7.09 -12.65 18.75
CA GLY A 104 8.22 -12.51 17.84
C GLY A 104 8.15 -13.51 16.69
N THR A 105 7.90 -14.78 17.00
CA THR A 105 7.63 -15.85 16.02
C THR A 105 6.41 -15.53 15.17
N ALA A 106 5.29 -15.09 15.78
CA ALA A 106 4.08 -14.69 15.05
C ALA A 106 4.36 -13.55 14.07
N ALA A 107 5.00 -12.46 14.54
CA ALA A 107 5.37 -11.33 13.70
C ALA A 107 6.32 -11.73 12.56
N LEU A 108 7.32 -12.59 12.84
CA LEU A 108 8.23 -13.13 11.82
C LEU A 108 7.46 -13.88 10.72
N VAL A 109 6.59 -14.83 11.08
CA VAL A 109 5.86 -15.62 10.08
C VAL A 109 4.90 -14.72 9.27
N VAL A 110 4.23 -13.75 9.90
CA VAL A 110 3.37 -12.78 9.22
C VAL A 110 4.14 -11.83 8.28
N ASN A 111 5.44 -11.63 8.49
CA ASN A 111 6.33 -10.85 7.61
C ASN A 111 6.62 -11.52 6.25
N ILE A 112 6.10 -12.72 5.99
CA ILE A 112 5.97 -13.27 4.63
C ILE A 112 4.87 -12.52 3.83
N GLY A 113 3.88 -11.95 4.52
CA GLY A 113 2.76 -11.21 3.94
C GLY A 113 3.15 -10.13 2.93
N PRO A 114 4.08 -9.19 3.23
CA PRO A 114 4.53 -8.19 2.27
C PRO A 114 5.16 -8.73 0.98
N ILE A 115 5.85 -9.87 1.03
CA ILE A 115 6.37 -10.57 -0.18
C ILE A 115 5.20 -11.11 -1.00
N LEU A 116 4.22 -11.75 -0.34
CA LEU A 116 2.99 -12.22 -1.01
C LEU A 116 2.19 -11.04 -1.61
N ILE A 117 2.12 -9.89 -0.93
CA ILE A 117 1.49 -8.66 -1.44
C ILE A 117 2.21 -8.15 -2.69
N ALA A 118 3.54 -8.16 -2.72
CA ALA A 118 4.29 -7.76 -3.92
C ALA A 118 4.04 -8.72 -5.09
N LEU A 119 4.10 -10.02 -4.84
CA LEU A 119 3.90 -11.05 -5.88
C LEU A 119 2.47 -11.04 -6.44
N LEU A 120 1.46 -11.02 -5.56
CA LEU A 120 0.05 -10.94 -5.95
C LEU A 120 -0.27 -9.58 -6.58
N GLY A 121 0.30 -8.48 -6.08
CA GLY A 121 0.18 -7.15 -6.67
C GLY A 121 0.74 -7.10 -8.09
N ALA A 122 1.92 -7.68 -8.32
CA ALA A 122 2.49 -7.75 -9.67
C ALA A 122 1.62 -8.60 -10.61
N ARG A 123 1.14 -9.77 -10.16
CA ARG A 123 0.35 -10.70 -10.98
C ARG A 123 -1.09 -10.24 -11.25
N LEU A 124 -1.75 -9.59 -10.28
CA LEU A 124 -3.18 -9.27 -10.33
C LEU A 124 -3.48 -7.78 -10.56
N LEU A 125 -2.54 -6.89 -10.23
CA LEU A 125 -2.70 -5.43 -10.37
C LEU A 125 -1.74 -4.81 -11.41
N GLY A 126 -0.77 -5.59 -11.92
CA GLY A 126 0.27 -5.08 -12.81
C GLY A 126 1.31 -4.20 -12.10
N ASP A 127 1.44 -4.30 -10.77
CA ASP A 127 2.42 -3.52 -10.02
C ASP A 127 3.86 -3.88 -10.43
N THR A 128 4.66 -2.88 -10.81
CA THR A 128 6.09 -3.10 -11.11
C THR A 128 6.86 -3.44 -9.84
N MET A 129 7.73 -4.46 -9.91
CA MET A 129 8.67 -4.85 -8.84
C MET A 129 10.10 -4.39 -9.19
N PRO A 130 10.48 -3.12 -8.94
CA PRO A 130 11.83 -2.65 -9.23
C PRO A 130 12.86 -3.36 -8.34
N PRO A 131 14.11 -3.61 -8.80
CA PRO A 131 15.12 -4.34 -8.03
C PRO A 131 15.39 -3.79 -6.62
N ARG A 132 15.25 -2.47 -6.43
CA ARG A 132 15.39 -1.82 -5.11
C ARG A 132 14.27 -2.15 -4.12
N LEU A 133 13.05 -2.38 -4.62
CA LEU A 133 11.94 -2.85 -3.79
C LEU A 133 12.23 -4.28 -3.31
N LEU A 134 12.65 -5.16 -4.22
CA LEU A 134 13.03 -6.55 -3.90
C LEU A 134 14.23 -6.61 -2.94
N ALA A 135 15.29 -5.85 -3.20
CA ALA A 135 16.45 -5.79 -2.31
C ALA A 135 16.09 -5.22 -0.92
N GLY A 136 15.30 -4.14 -0.88
CA GLY A 136 14.82 -3.59 0.39
C GLY A 136 13.91 -4.56 1.15
N MET A 137 13.03 -5.29 0.46
CA MET A 137 12.22 -6.36 1.05
C MET A 137 13.06 -7.51 1.60
N ALA A 138 14.07 -7.98 0.85
CA ALA A 138 14.95 -9.06 1.29
C ALA A 138 15.76 -8.67 2.55
N VAL A 139 16.33 -7.45 2.56
CA VAL A 139 17.02 -6.90 3.75
C VAL A 139 16.05 -6.76 4.92
N SER A 140 14.84 -6.24 4.68
CA SER A 140 13.84 -6.05 5.74
C SER A 140 13.35 -7.37 6.33
N PHE A 141 13.17 -8.39 5.48
CA PHE A 141 12.78 -9.74 5.87
C PHE A 141 13.88 -10.43 6.66
N ALA A 142 15.15 -10.29 6.26
CA ALA A 142 16.29 -10.77 7.05
C ALA A 142 16.36 -10.10 8.43
N GLY A 143 16.04 -8.80 8.52
CA GLY A 143 15.89 -8.09 9.80
C GLY A 143 14.77 -8.67 10.66
N ALA A 144 13.61 -8.95 10.06
CA ALA A 144 12.47 -9.55 10.75
C ALA A 144 12.77 -10.97 11.23
N VAL A 145 13.53 -11.76 10.45
CA VAL A 145 14.06 -13.08 10.84
C VAL A 145 14.96 -12.97 12.07
N ALA A 146 15.91 -12.02 12.07
CA ALA A 146 16.79 -11.80 13.21
C ALA A 146 16.03 -11.33 14.47
N VAL A 147 15.03 -10.46 14.33
CA VAL A 147 14.15 -10.07 15.45
C VAL A 147 13.37 -11.26 15.98
N GLY A 148 12.70 -12.02 15.10
CA GLY A 148 11.88 -13.17 15.48
C GLY A 148 12.69 -14.22 16.22
N LEU A 149 13.79 -14.71 15.61
CA LEU A 149 14.69 -15.70 16.21
C LEU A 149 15.31 -15.24 17.54
N SER A 150 15.43 -13.93 17.77
CA SER A 150 15.92 -13.38 19.04
C SER A 150 14.84 -13.28 20.13
N MET A 151 13.56 -13.40 19.76
CA MET A 151 12.40 -13.31 20.65
C MET A 151 11.76 -14.69 20.90
N SER A 152 11.97 -15.64 19.98
CA SER A 152 11.71 -17.07 20.19
C SER A 152 12.61 -17.62 21.31
N GLY A 153 12.08 -17.76 22.52
CA GLY A 153 12.78 -18.42 23.64
C GLY A 153 12.74 -19.95 23.55
N ASP A 154 13.22 -20.63 24.59
CA ASP A 154 13.22 -22.11 24.70
C ASP A 154 11.82 -22.77 24.71
N GLY A 155 10.74 -21.97 24.68
CA GLY A 155 9.37 -22.45 24.53
C GLY A 155 9.13 -22.94 23.11
N GLY A 156 8.98 -24.26 22.93
CA GLY A 156 8.80 -24.89 21.62
C GLY A 156 7.64 -24.29 20.82
N SER A 157 7.94 -23.74 19.64
CA SER A 157 6.94 -23.20 18.73
C SER A 157 5.97 -24.30 18.27
N SER A 158 4.68 -24.17 18.58
CA SER A 158 3.67 -25.10 18.07
C SER A 158 3.62 -25.01 16.55
N LEU A 159 3.77 -26.15 15.86
CA LEU A 159 3.61 -26.25 14.40
C LEU A 159 2.26 -25.68 13.95
N LEU A 160 1.21 -25.89 14.75
CA LEU A 160 -0.12 -25.34 14.48
C LEU A 160 -0.12 -23.81 14.56
N GLY A 161 0.56 -23.20 15.55
CA GLY A 161 0.71 -21.74 15.65
C GLY A 161 1.44 -21.13 14.45
N VAL A 162 2.50 -21.78 13.96
CA VAL A 162 3.23 -21.37 12.74
C VAL A 162 2.33 -21.47 11.50
N VAL A 163 1.59 -22.57 11.34
CA VAL A 163 0.64 -22.76 10.22
C VAL A 163 -0.48 -21.72 10.26
N LEU A 164 -1.03 -21.41 11.43
CA LEU A 164 -2.01 -20.33 11.60
C LEU A 164 -1.40 -18.98 11.17
N CYS A 165 -0.19 -18.64 11.61
CA CYS A 165 0.46 -17.39 11.20
C CYS A 165 0.75 -17.32 9.68
N LEU A 166 1.06 -18.45 9.03
CA LEU A 166 1.20 -18.54 7.56
C LEU A 166 -0.15 -18.30 6.85
N LEU A 167 -1.23 -18.93 7.33
CA LEU A 167 -2.58 -18.71 6.82
C LEU A 167 -3.00 -17.25 6.99
N ALA A 168 -2.70 -16.65 8.14
CA ALA A 168 -2.90 -15.22 8.38
C ALA A 168 -2.13 -14.36 7.36
N ALA A 169 -0.85 -14.66 7.08
CA ALA A 169 -0.07 -13.95 6.06
C ALA A 169 -0.70 -14.02 4.65
N VAL A 170 -1.27 -15.17 4.28
CA VAL A 170 -2.00 -15.34 3.01
C VAL A 170 -3.30 -14.53 2.99
N GLY A 171 -4.09 -14.57 4.08
CA GLY A 171 -5.33 -13.80 4.21
C GLY A 171 -5.09 -12.29 4.16
N TYR A 172 -4.06 -11.81 4.86
CA TYR A 172 -3.57 -10.43 4.79
C TYR A 172 -3.20 -10.04 3.35
N ALA A 173 -2.40 -10.86 2.66
CA ALA A 173 -1.94 -10.53 1.32
C ALA A 173 -3.07 -10.50 0.28
N GLY A 174 -3.95 -11.50 0.30
CA GLY A 174 -5.14 -11.54 -0.55
C GLY A 174 -6.08 -10.36 -0.27
N GLY A 175 -6.27 -10.01 1.01
CA GLY A 175 -7.11 -8.90 1.42
C GLY A 175 -6.58 -7.53 0.98
N VAL A 176 -5.28 -7.24 1.15
CA VAL A 176 -4.67 -5.98 0.67
C VAL A 176 -4.78 -5.84 -0.85
N VAL A 177 -4.51 -6.92 -1.59
CA VAL A 177 -4.57 -6.90 -3.06
C VAL A 177 -6.00 -6.77 -3.56
N ALA A 178 -7.00 -7.36 -2.88
CA ALA A 178 -8.42 -7.14 -3.17
C ALA A 178 -8.92 -5.74 -2.77
N GLN A 179 -8.36 -5.14 -1.71
CA GLN A 179 -8.71 -3.79 -1.26
C GLN A 179 -8.29 -2.73 -2.28
N LYS A 180 -7.12 -2.90 -2.93
CA LYS A 180 -6.52 -1.90 -3.83
C LYS A 180 -7.43 -1.49 -5.02
N PRO A 181 -8.08 -2.40 -5.77
CA PRO A 181 -9.08 -2.04 -6.79
C PRO A 181 -10.36 -1.38 -6.26
N ALA A 182 -10.75 -1.60 -5.00
CA ALA A 182 -11.89 -0.93 -4.40
C ALA A 182 -11.55 0.54 -4.05
N LEU A 183 -10.32 0.80 -3.60
CA LEU A 183 -9.82 2.15 -3.29
C LEU A 183 -9.66 3.06 -4.53
N GLY A 184 -9.71 2.49 -5.74
CA GLY A 184 -9.81 3.26 -6.98
C GLY A 184 -11.25 3.70 -7.33
N ARG A 185 -12.26 3.28 -6.56
CA ARG A 185 -13.69 3.49 -6.86
C ARG A 185 -14.51 3.97 -5.66
N ALA A 186 -14.05 3.72 -4.45
CA ALA A 186 -14.67 4.14 -3.19
C ALA A 186 -13.62 4.84 -2.31
N SER A 187 -14.08 5.67 -1.36
CA SER A 187 -13.17 6.37 -0.46
C SER A 187 -12.46 5.40 0.51
N ALA A 188 -11.33 5.85 1.05
CA ALA A 188 -10.61 5.09 2.08
C ALA A 188 -11.47 4.83 3.33
N LEU A 189 -12.36 5.75 3.69
CA LEU A 189 -13.29 5.54 4.80
C LEU A 189 -14.35 4.50 4.42
N GLN A 190 -15.00 4.62 3.26
CA GLN A 190 -16.00 3.64 2.81
C GLN A 190 -15.44 2.21 2.75
N VAL A 191 -14.27 2.02 2.12
CA VAL A 191 -13.65 0.70 1.98
C VAL A 191 -13.31 0.10 3.35
N THR A 192 -12.80 0.90 4.29
CA THR A 192 -12.48 0.44 5.64
C THR A 192 -13.73 0.20 6.49
N THR A 193 -14.74 1.07 6.46
CA THR A 193 -16.00 0.90 7.20
C THR A 193 -16.74 -0.37 6.77
N PHE A 194 -16.99 -0.53 5.47
CA PHE A 194 -17.72 -1.70 4.99
C PHE A 194 -16.87 -2.99 5.03
N GLY A 195 -15.54 -2.89 4.89
CA GLY A 195 -14.63 -4.02 5.15
C GLY A 195 -14.67 -4.48 6.61
N CYS A 196 -14.63 -3.54 7.56
CA CYS A 196 -14.74 -3.83 9.00
C CYS A 196 -16.11 -4.40 9.39
N LEU A 197 -17.20 -3.88 8.80
CA LEU A 197 -18.54 -4.45 8.99
C LEU A 197 -18.65 -5.89 8.46
N ILE A 198 -18.11 -6.18 7.28
CA ILE A 198 -18.08 -7.55 6.72
C ILE A 198 -17.23 -8.46 7.59
N GLY A 199 -16.08 -8.00 8.09
CA GLY A 199 -15.27 -8.74 9.07
C GLY A 199 -16.05 -9.04 10.35
N ALA A 200 -16.73 -8.04 10.92
CA ALA A 200 -17.57 -8.23 12.10
C ALA A 200 -18.68 -9.27 11.87
N VAL A 201 -19.34 -9.23 10.71
CA VAL A 201 -20.35 -10.22 10.29
C VAL A 201 -19.76 -11.63 10.18
N VAL A 202 -18.57 -11.78 9.59
CA VAL A 202 -17.84 -13.06 9.52
C VAL A 202 -17.47 -13.58 10.91
N CYS A 203 -17.19 -12.69 11.86
CA CYS A 203 -16.87 -13.03 13.25
C CYS A 203 -18.09 -13.22 14.16
N LEU A 204 -19.33 -13.01 13.70
CA LEU A 204 -20.55 -13.19 14.51
C LEU A 204 -20.71 -14.57 15.18
N PRO A 205 -20.21 -15.71 14.64
CA PRO A 205 -20.24 -16.99 15.36
C PRO A 205 -19.54 -16.95 16.73
N PHE A 206 -18.64 -16.00 16.97
CA PHE A 206 -17.98 -15.81 18.26
C PHE A 206 -18.75 -14.91 19.23
N ALA A 207 -19.95 -14.40 18.88
CA ALA A 207 -20.72 -13.46 19.71
C ALA A 207 -21.10 -14.04 21.08
N GLY A 208 -21.52 -15.30 21.15
CA GLY A 208 -21.81 -15.96 22.43
C GLY A 208 -20.57 -16.08 23.32
N ARG A 209 -19.40 -16.30 22.72
CA ARG A 209 -18.12 -16.36 23.45
C ARG A 209 -17.67 -14.97 23.90
N LEU A 210 -17.86 -13.94 23.07
CA LEU A 210 -17.60 -12.55 23.46
C LEU A 210 -18.45 -12.11 24.65
N VAL A 211 -19.75 -12.45 24.68
CA VAL A 211 -20.62 -12.11 25.82
C VAL A 211 -20.18 -12.82 27.10
N HIS A 212 -19.79 -14.11 27.00
CA HIS A 212 -19.29 -14.88 28.14
C HIS A 212 -17.95 -14.35 28.64
N ASP A 213 -16.94 -14.24 27.77
CA ASP A 213 -15.61 -13.73 28.13
C ASP A 213 -15.70 -12.28 28.68
N ALA A 214 -16.61 -11.44 28.15
CA ALA A 214 -16.80 -10.06 28.62
C ALA A 214 -17.51 -9.94 29.99
N ALA A 215 -18.15 -10.99 30.49
CA ALA A 215 -18.77 -10.97 31.82
C ALA A 215 -17.72 -11.05 32.93
N ASP A 216 -16.66 -11.83 32.70
CA ASP A 216 -15.57 -12.08 33.66
C ASP A 216 -14.32 -11.21 33.39
N ALA A 217 -14.23 -10.58 32.21
CA ALA A 217 -13.07 -9.76 31.82
C ALA A 217 -12.91 -8.50 32.69
N PRO A 218 -11.68 -8.19 33.16
CA PRO A 218 -11.42 -6.95 33.87
C PRO A 218 -11.58 -5.74 32.94
N VAL A 219 -12.05 -4.61 33.49
CA VAL A 219 -12.30 -3.36 32.74
C VAL A 219 -11.09 -2.92 31.90
N SER A 220 -9.87 -3.17 32.37
CA SER A 220 -8.62 -2.90 31.62
C SER A 220 -8.52 -3.69 30.31
N ALA A 221 -8.92 -4.96 30.29
CA ALA A 221 -8.94 -5.78 29.08
C ALA A 221 -10.03 -5.30 28.11
N THR A 222 -11.21 -4.93 28.61
CA THR A 222 -12.30 -4.37 27.80
C THR A 222 -11.88 -3.03 27.18
N LEU A 223 -11.22 -2.15 27.94
CA LEU A 223 -10.67 -0.89 27.44
C LEU A 223 -9.57 -1.11 26.39
N ASN A 224 -8.71 -2.12 26.57
CA ASN A 224 -7.72 -2.51 25.55
C ASN A 224 -8.39 -3.06 24.28
N MET A 225 -9.47 -3.83 24.39
CA MET A 225 -10.27 -4.28 23.24
C MET A 225 -10.93 -3.11 22.49
N VAL A 226 -11.46 -2.11 23.22
CA VAL A 226 -11.99 -0.88 22.62
C VAL A 226 -10.87 -0.06 21.96
N TYR A 227 -9.72 0.09 22.60
CA TYR A 227 -8.52 0.71 22.01
C TYR A 227 -8.13 0.02 20.68
N LEU A 228 -8.08 -1.32 20.67
CA LEU A 228 -7.83 -2.14 19.48
C LEU A 228 -8.86 -1.93 18.36
N GLY A 229 -10.09 -1.56 18.69
CA GLY A 229 -11.12 -1.16 17.73
C GLY A 229 -10.95 0.27 17.22
N VAL A 230 -10.71 1.24 18.11
CA VAL A 230 -10.65 2.67 17.78
C VAL A 230 -9.37 3.03 17.03
N PHE A 231 -8.19 2.65 17.55
CA PHE A 231 -6.93 3.12 16.97
C PHE A 231 -6.36 2.15 15.91
N PRO A 232 -6.05 0.88 16.20
CA PRO A 232 -5.50 -0.03 15.19
C PRO A 232 -6.50 -0.56 14.16
N THR A 233 -7.80 -0.56 14.46
CA THR A 233 -8.83 -0.98 13.49
C THR A 233 -9.41 0.21 12.73
N ALA A 234 -10.06 1.17 13.39
CA ALA A 234 -10.67 2.30 12.69
C ALA A 234 -9.63 3.27 12.11
N LEU A 235 -8.80 3.91 12.94
CA LEU A 235 -7.86 4.92 12.47
C LEU A 235 -6.79 4.33 11.54
N ALA A 236 -6.10 3.26 11.96
CA ALA A 236 -4.96 2.71 11.22
C ALA A 236 -5.35 2.10 9.86
N PHE A 237 -6.47 1.36 9.75
CA PHE A 237 -6.90 0.87 8.43
C PHE A 237 -7.41 2.00 7.54
N THR A 238 -7.96 3.09 8.07
CA THR A 238 -8.34 4.25 7.24
C THR A 238 -7.09 5.00 6.73
N THR A 239 -6.05 5.17 7.56
CA THR A 239 -4.78 5.75 7.12
C THR A 239 -4.02 4.83 6.15
N TRP A 240 -4.08 3.51 6.36
CA TRP A 240 -3.59 2.51 5.42
C TRP A 240 -4.28 2.62 4.08
N ALA A 241 -5.62 2.57 4.07
CA ALA A 241 -6.44 2.68 2.86
C ALA A 241 -6.15 3.99 2.10
N TYR A 242 -5.98 5.10 2.82
CA TYR A 242 -5.61 6.39 2.24
C TYR A 242 -4.22 6.35 1.56
N ALA A 243 -3.23 5.71 2.19
CA ALA A 243 -1.88 5.58 1.63
C ALA A 243 -1.83 4.55 0.48
N LEU A 244 -2.49 3.40 0.64
CA LEU A 244 -2.60 2.33 -0.37
C LEU A 244 -3.32 2.81 -1.63
N ALA A 245 -4.32 3.69 -1.53
CA ALA A 245 -4.92 4.33 -2.69
C ALA A 245 -3.87 5.06 -3.55
N ARG A 246 -2.83 5.65 -2.91
CA ARG A 246 -1.83 6.55 -3.50
C ARG A 246 -0.49 5.90 -3.86
N THR A 247 -0.24 4.64 -3.49
CA THR A 247 0.97 3.90 -3.87
C THR A 247 0.64 2.51 -4.43
N THR A 248 1.66 1.75 -4.87
CA THR A 248 1.50 0.34 -5.25
C THR A 248 1.31 -0.53 -4.01
N ALA A 249 0.69 -1.70 -4.16
CA ALA A 249 0.44 -2.64 -3.05
C ALA A 249 1.75 -3.12 -2.45
N GLY A 250 2.71 -3.53 -3.29
CA GLY A 250 4.06 -3.92 -2.83
C GLY A 250 4.80 -2.81 -2.07
N ARG A 251 4.65 -1.53 -2.44
CA ARG A 251 5.28 -0.40 -1.72
C ARG A 251 4.60 -0.06 -0.40
N MET A 252 3.30 -0.36 -0.23
CA MET A 252 2.66 -0.29 1.09
C MET A 252 3.05 -1.49 1.93
N GLY A 253 2.99 -2.71 1.39
CA GLY A 253 3.40 -3.94 2.07
C GLY A 253 4.80 -3.81 2.65
N ALA A 254 5.76 -3.30 1.87
CA ALA A 254 7.13 -3.07 2.35
C ALA A 254 7.20 -2.21 3.62
N THR A 255 6.26 -1.28 3.87
CA THR A 255 6.28 -0.45 5.10
C THR A 255 6.02 -1.23 6.37
N THR A 256 5.27 -2.33 6.31
CA THR A 256 4.95 -3.10 7.51
C THR A 256 6.12 -3.88 8.05
N TYR A 257 7.22 -4.01 7.29
CA TYR A 257 8.48 -4.51 7.85
C TYR A 257 9.10 -3.62 8.92
N ALA A 258 8.65 -2.36 9.08
CA ALA A 258 9.04 -1.56 10.23
C ALA A 258 8.28 -1.95 11.51
N VAL A 259 7.19 -2.73 11.43
CA VAL A 259 6.37 -3.12 12.59
C VAL A 259 7.20 -3.88 13.64
N PRO A 260 7.99 -4.95 13.33
CA PRO A 260 8.77 -5.66 14.35
C PRO A 260 9.74 -4.75 15.10
N ALA A 261 10.44 -3.86 14.39
CA ALA A 261 11.36 -2.90 15.00
C ALA A 261 10.63 -1.93 15.96
N LEU A 262 9.42 -1.50 15.62
CA LEU A 262 8.60 -0.66 16.50
C LEU A 262 7.98 -1.44 17.66
N VAL A 263 7.57 -2.70 17.46
CA VAL A 263 7.07 -3.58 18.54
C VAL A 263 8.16 -3.76 19.59
N VAL A 264 9.39 -4.09 19.18
CA VAL A 264 10.55 -4.22 20.08
C VAL A 264 10.79 -2.94 20.87
N LEU A 265 10.78 -1.78 20.21
CA LEU A 265 10.97 -0.48 20.87
C LEU A 265 9.83 -0.15 21.84
N MET A 266 8.58 -0.45 21.47
CA MET A 266 7.41 -0.20 22.33
C MET A 266 7.37 -1.16 23.53
N SER A 267 7.67 -2.45 23.34
CA SER A 267 7.77 -3.42 24.43
C SER A 267 8.86 -3.04 25.42
N TRP A 268 10.04 -2.63 24.94
CA TRP A 268 11.11 -2.17 25.83
C TRP A 268 10.70 -0.97 26.68
N LEU A 269 10.05 0.04 26.07
CA LEU A 269 9.61 1.25 26.77
C LEU A 269 8.40 1.04 27.69
N ALA A 270 7.47 0.14 27.35
CA ALA A 270 6.19 -0.03 28.07
C ALA A 270 6.19 -1.20 29.06
N LEU A 271 6.97 -2.26 28.80
CA LEU A 271 7.04 -3.48 29.61
C LEU A 271 8.39 -3.63 30.32
N GLY A 272 9.40 -2.83 29.99
CA GLY A 272 10.76 -2.96 30.52
C GLY A 272 11.54 -4.16 29.97
N GLU A 273 11.00 -4.87 28.96
CA GLU A 273 11.65 -6.01 28.29
C GLU A 273 12.91 -5.52 27.56
N VAL A 274 14.11 -5.69 28.16
CA VAL A 274 15.38 -5.25 27.56
C VAL A 274 15.69 -6.09 26.31
N PRO A 275 15.75 -5.49 25.11
CA PRO A 275 15.92 -6.24 23.88
C PRO A 275 17.36 -6.73 23.73
N GLY A 276 17.52 -7.96 23.24
CA GLY A 276 18.83 -8.52 22.93
C GLY A 276 19.55 -7.78 21.79
N LEU A 277 20.87 -7.89 21.74
CA LEU A 277 21.70 -7.31 20.68
C LEU A 277 21.25 -7.76 19.28
N LEU A 278 20.83 -9.02 19.12
CA LEU A 278 20.29 -9.56 17.87
C LEU A 278 18.92 -8.93 17.52
N THR A 279 18.07 -8.67 18.51
CA THR A 279 16.79 -7.97 18.34
C THR A 279 17.00 -6.54 17.86
N LEU A 280 17.95 -5.81 18.46
CA LEU A 280 18.31 -4.45 18.07
C LEU A 280 18.90 -4.40 16.65
N ALA A 281 19.84 -5.30 16.33
CA ALA A 281 20.45 -5.40 15.00
C ALA A 281 19.40 -5.73 13.92
N GLY A 282 18.50 -6.69 14.19
CA GLY A 282 17.40 -7.03 13.31
C GLY A 282 16.42 -5.87 13.10
N GLY A 283 16.10 -5.11 14.16
CA GLY A 283 15.26 -3.92 14.08
C GLY A 283 15.87 -2.80 13.22
N VAL A 284 17.17 -2.55 13.35
CA VAL A 284 17.91 -1.62 12.46
C VAL A 284 17.87 -2.11 11.01
N LEU A 285 18.05 -3.41 10.77
CA LEU A 285 18.04 -4.01 9.44
C LEU A 285 16.65 -3.92 8.78
N CYS A 286 15.58 -4.11 9.54
CA CYS A 286 14.20 -3.82 9.13
C CYS A 286 14.06 -2.37 8.64
N LEU A 287 14.41 -1.38 9.47
CA LEU A 287 14.26 0.03 9.13
C LEU A 287 15.11 0.43 7.91
N ALA A 288 16.33 -0.08 7.82
CA ALA A 288 17.22 0.13 6.67
C ALA A 288 16.63 -0.45 5.37
N GLY A 289 16.12 -1.68 5.41
CA GLY A 289 15.46 -2.31 4.27
C GLY A 289 14.20 -1.55 3.81
N VAL A 290 13.39 -1.06 4.75
CA VAL A 290 12.23 -0.20 4.44
C VAL A 290 12.70 1.09 3.76
N ALA A 291 13.73 1.76 4.28
CA ALA A 291 14.30 2.96 3.66
C ALA A 291 14.81 2.70 2.23
N VAL A 292 15.51 1.59 1.99
CA VAL A 292 15.97 1.17 0.65
C VAL A 292 14.79 0.90 -0.29
N SER A 293 13.76 0.19 0.18
CA SER A 293 12.57 -0.17 -0.62
C SER A 293 11.75 1.05 -1.09
N ARG A 294 11.73 2.12 -0.26
CA ARG A 294 11.03 3.38 -0.57
C ARG A 294 11.92 4.41 -1.28
N SER A 295 13.23 4.23 -1.29
CA SER A 295 14.17 5.15 -1.94
C SER A 295 13.95 5.22 -3.45
N ARG A 296 13.47 6.38 -3.93
CA ARG A 296 13.39 6.67 -5.37
C ARG A 296 14.78 6.48 -6.00
N PRO A 297 14.88 6.00 -7.25
CA PRO A 297 16.13 6.11 -8.01
C PRO A 297 16.61 7.56 -7.96
N ARG A 298 17.79 7.78 -7.38
CA ARG A 298 18.55 9.02 -7.60
C ARG A 298 18.65 9.10 -9.13
N ARG A 299 18.04 10.12 -9.74
CA ARG A 299 18.20 10.35 -11.18
C ARG A 299 19.68 10.61 -11.38
N THR A 300 20.45 9.57 -11.72
CA THR A 300 21.82 9.72 -12.20
C THR A 300 21.74 10.75 -13.31
N ALA A 301 22.52 11.80 -13.20
CA ALA A 301 22.39 12.97 -14.07
C ALA A 301 22.89 12.62 -15.48
N ALA A 302 22.04 11.94 -16.26
CA ALA A 302 22.18 11.76 -17.70
C ALA A 302 21.90 13.08 -18.47
N GLY A 303 22.35 14.20 -17.90
CA GLY A 303 22.30 15.54 -18.49
C GLY A 303 23.58 15.91 -19.25
N THR A 304 24.66 15.13 -19.10
CA THR A 304 25.93 15.34 -19.80
C THR A 304 26.00 14.69 -21.19
N ALA A 305 25.13 13.72 -21.51
CA ALA A 305 25.09 13.11 -22.85
C ALA A 305 24.24 13.90 -23.86
N SER A 306 23.16 14.54 -23.40
CA SER A 306 22.27 15.35 -24.26
C SER A 306 22.84 16.72 -24.61
N GLY A 307 23.75 17.27 -23.80
CA GLY A 307 24.47 18.51 -24.12
C GLY A 307 25.33 18.34 -25.37
N THR A 308 26.24 17.36 -25.36
CA THR A 308 27.19 17.08 -26.45
C THR A 308 26.50 16.70 -27.76
N ALA A 309 25.40 15.93 -27.69
CA ALA A 309 24.61 15.60 -28.87
C ALA A 309 23.95 16.85 -29.49
N ARG A 310 23.50 17.81 -28.66
CA ARG A 310 22.86 19.03 -29.18
C ARG A 310 23.88 20.01 -29.76
N THR A 311 25.05 20.19 -29.15
CA THR A 311 26.13 21.00 -29.76
C THR A 311 26.69 20.37 -31.03
N ALA A 312 26.78 19.04 -31.12
CA ALA A 312 27.17 18.37 -32.37
C ALA A 312 26.16 18.61 -33.51
N VAL A 313 24.86 18.54 -33.22
CA VAL A 313 23.80 18.82 -34.20
C VAL A 313 23.73 20.32 -34.56
N GLU A 314 23.89 21.24 -33.61
CA GLU A 314 23.98 22.68 -33.89
C GLU A 314 25.20 22.99 -34.79
N ALA A 315 26.38 22.44 -34.48
CA ALA A 315 27.60 22.63 -35.29
C ALA A 315 27.46 22.07 -36.71
N ALA A 316 26.88 20.88 -36.87
CA ALA A 316 26.61 20.29 -38.19
C ALA A 316 25.61 21.14 -39.00
N THR A 317 24.57 21.68 -38.34
CA THR A 317 23.54 22.49 -39.00
C THR A 317 24.07 23.86 -39.44
N VAL A 318 24.96 24.49 -38.65
CA VAL A 318 25.65 25.73 -39.02
C VAL A 318 26.59 25.47 -40.21
N THR A 319 27.37 24.40 -40.16
CA THR A 319 28.31 24.03 -41.24
C THR A 319 27.59 23.78 -42.57
N ALA A 320 26.44 23.09 -42.53
CA ALA A 320 25.60 22.85 -43.70
C ALA A 320 25.01 24.15 -44.28
N ARG A 321 24.61 25.11 -43.44
CA ARG A 321 24.13 26.43 -43.92
C ARG A 321 25.22 27.22 -44.63
N THR A 322 26.42 27.30 -44.06
CA THR A 322 27.55 27.99 -44.70
C THR A 322 27.99 27.35 -46.03
N ALA A 323 27.82 26.04 -46.19
CA ALA A 323 28.12 25.36 -47.46
C ALA A 323 27.09 25.66 -48.56
N VAL A 324 25.81 25.85 -48.20
CA VAL A 324 24.75 26.19 -49.17
C VAL A 324 24.84 27.66 -49.63
N GLU A 325 25.29 28.56 -48.76
CA GLU A 325 25.42 29.99 -49.07
C GLU A 325 26.64 30.32 -49.97
N ALA A 326 27.60 29.39 -50.10
CA ALA A 326 28.78 29.52 -50.95
C ALA A 326 28.60 28.98 -52.39
N ALA A 327 27.42 28.46 -52.75
CA ALA A 327 27.17 27.90 -54.08
C ALA A 327 26.98 29.00 -55.15
N PRO A 328 27.70 28.97 -56.30
CA PRO A 328 27.54 30.00 -57.34
C PRO A 328 26.18 29.95 -58.03
N VAL A 329 25.46 31.07 -58.08
CA VAL A 329 24.18 31.18 -58.78
C VAL A 329 24.40 31.28 -60.30
N THR A 330 24.30 30.15 -61.00
CA THR A 330 24.23 30.12 -62.47
C THR A 330 22.87 30.60 -62.96
N ARG A 331 22.80 31.83 -63.48
CA ARG A 331 21.62 32.35 -64.18
C ARG A 331 21.44 31.66 -65.54
N ALA A 332 20.31 30.97 -65.73
CA ALA A 332 19.81 30.63 -67.06
C ALA A 332 19.01 31.82 -67.66
N PRO A 333 19.09 32.08 -68.97
CA PRO A 333 18.35 33.17 -69.60
C PRO A 333 16.87 32.84 -69.82
N ASN A 334 16.06 33.88 -69.85
CA ASN A 334 14.60 33.85 -69.87
C ASN A 334 14.06 33.79 -71.32
N GLY A 335 13.11 32.90 -71.59
CA GLY A 335 12.42 32.79 -72.88
C GLY A 335 10.91 32.77 -72.69
N ARG A 336 10.23 33.82 -73.17
CA ARG A 336 8.76 33.92 -73.24
C ARG A 336 8.32 33.80 -74.69
N ASP A 337 7.25 33.05 -74.92
CA ASP A 337 6.21 33.10 -75.97
C ASP A 337 5.46 31.74 -75.92
N GLY A 338 4.17 31.57 -76.21
CA GLY A 338 3.07 32.47 -76.57
C GLY A 338 1.82 31.64 -76.98
N GLY A 339 0.61 32.19 -76.85
CA GLY A 339 -0.65 31.57 -77.32
C GLY A 339 -1.27 30.46 -76.42
N THR A 340 -2.55 30.08 -76.40
CA THR A 340 -3.91 30.59 -76.76
C THR A 340 -4.79 29.37 -77.09
N GLY A 341 -6.02 29.31 -76.56
CA GLY A 341 -7.03 28.27 -76.87
C GLY A 341 -7.03 27.09 -75.88
N GLY A 342 -8.16 26.46 -75.54
CA GLY A 342 -9.56 26.70 -75.94
C GLY A 342 -10.54 25.96 -75.00
N ARG A 343 -11.85 26.26 -75.09
CA ARG A 343 -12.92 25.68 -74.24
C ARG A 343 -13.31 24.25 -74.66
N SER A 344 -13.77 23.41 -73.71
CA SER A 344 -15.07 22.70 -73.78
C SER A 344 -15.38 21.81 -72.56
N GLU A 345 -16.42 22.19 -71.80
CA GLU A 345 -17.39 21.31 -71.08
C GLU A 345 -18.32 20.58 -72.10
N PRO A 346 -19.35 19.76 -71.74
CA PRO A 346 -19.99 19.46 -70.42
C PRO A 346 -19.92 17.92 -70.08
N ALA A 347 -20.78 17.22 -69.31
CA ALA A 347 -22.10 17.45 -68.69
C ALA A 347 -22.38 16.49 -67.49
N ASP A 348 -23.61 16.60 -66.92
CA ASP A 348 -24.50 15.64 -66.22
C ASP A 348 -24.03 14.24 -65.77
N GLY A 349 -24.52 13.64 -64.67
CA GLY A 349 -25.74 13.91 -63.90
C GLY A 349 -25.81 13.15 -62.54
N PRO A 350 -27.00 13.04 -61.89
CA PRO A 350 -27.11 13.00 -60.41
C PRO A 350 -27.48 11.62 -59.76
N GLU A 351 -27.89 11.68 -58.48
CA GLU A 351 -28.36 10.60 -57.55
C GLU A 351 -27.25 9.85 -56.77
N GLY A 352 -27.43 9.41 -55.51
CA GLY A 352 -28.52 9.60 -54.54
C GLY A 352 -28.50 8.54 -53.41
N ARG A 353 -28.90 8.92 -52.17
CA ARG A 353 -29.01 8.10 -50.93
C ARG A 353 -27.65 7.72 -50.26
N VAL A 354 -27.37 7.94 -48.96
CA VAL A 354 -28.13 7.83 -47.68
C VAL A 354 -28.22 6.40 -47.14
N GLU A 355 -27.32 6.06 -46.20
CA GLU A 355 -27.63 5.55 -44.85
C GLU A 355 -26.37 5.48 -43.96
N PRO A 356 -26.49 5.78 -42.65
CA PRO A 356 -25.56 5.25 -41.65
C PRO A 356 -26.26 4.70 -40.38
N ALA A 357 -25.82 3.53 -39.93
CA ALA A 357 -25.97 3.02 -38.56
C ALA A 357 -24.81 2.06 -38.25
#